data_AF-A0A4Q3X453-F1
#
_entry.id   AF-A0A4Q3X453-F1
#
_cell.length_a   1.000
_cell.length_b   1.000
_cell.length_c   1.000
_cell.angle_alpha   90.00
_cell.angle_beta   90.00
_cell.angle_gamma   90.00
#
_symmetry.space_group_name_H-M   'P 1'
#
loop_
_entity.id
_entity.type
_entity.pdbx_description
1 polymer ?
#
loop_
_entity_poly.entity_id
_entity_poly.type
_entity_poly.pdbx_seq_one_letter_code
_entity_poly.pdbx_strand_id
1 'polypeptide(L)'
;MKTSFSRRAFTLIELLVVIAIIAILAAILFPVFGRARENARRSSCQSNLKQIGLGIMQYTQDYDEKFPRSRTQNVQHNGFNNADAPWHLTIYPYVKSYQIYKCPSNSTTGMIKWTNDGTGDKIPRSYVSAHNNEPAFWGGRGLLTNDYAASLAELEYVATTIMVGEHVNRDDPEYWANYNDMRMTNHLGTTNFLFADGHVKAMKPINTGTPINMWNVKNTTAEADANPGPANTNLLSALSQIQTNDVK
;
A
#
# COMPACT_ATOMS: atom_id res chain seq x y z
N MET A 1 -18.70 4.69 69.79
CA MET A 1 -17.44 5.43 69.55
C MET A 1 -17.52 6.02 68.14
N LYS A 2 -17.82 7.32 67.99
CA LYS A 2 -17.94 7.99 66.68
C LYS A 2 -16.60 8.64 66.34
N THR A 3 -15.83 8.06 65.43
CA THR A 3 -14.61 8.66 64.90
C THR A 3 -14.99 9.75 63.89
N SER A 4 -14.83 11.02 64.26
CA SER A 4 -15.01 12.13 63.30
C SER A 4 -13.81 12.19 62.37
N PHE A 5 -14.01 11.90 61.09
CA PHE A 5 -13.01 12.19 60.06
C PHE A 5 -12.96 13.71 59.86
N SER A 6 -11.86 14.33 60.32
CA SER A 6 -11.52 15.71 59.97
C SER A 6 -11.45 15.81 58.44
N ARG A 7 -12.43 16.50 57.83
CA ARG A 7 -12.42 16.75 56.38
C ARG A 7 -11.38 17.84 56.12
N ARG A 8 -10.24 17.46 55.56
CA ARG A 8 -9.27 18.42 55.01
C ARG A 8 -9.95 19.16 53.86
N ALA A 9 -10.09 20.48 53.99
CA ALA A 9 -10.57 21.33 52.90
C ALA A 9 -9.44 21.50 51.89
N PHE A 10 -9.70 21.15 50.63
CA PHE A 10 -8.76 21.33 49.52
C PHE A 10 -8.76 22.81 49.12
N THR A 11 -7.59 23.41 48.96
CA THR A 11 -7.50 24.80 48.52
C THR A 11 -7.72 24.89 47.00
N LEU A 12 -8.29 26.00 46.53
CA LEU A 12 -8.51 26.23 45.10
C LEU A 12 -7.19 26.20 44.31
N ILE A 13 -6.09 26.66 44.93
CA ILE A 13 -4.75 26.68 44.34
C ILE A 13 -4.22 25.27 44.11
N GLU A 14 -4.38 24.34 45.07
CA GLU A 14 -3.95 22.95 44.91
C GLU A 14 -4.68 22.27 43.74
N LEU A 15 -5.98 22.53 43.58
CA LEU A 15 -6.74 22.00 42.46
C LEU A 15 -6.25 22.58 41.12
N LEU A 16 -6.01 23.90 41.09
CA LEU A 16 -5.60 24.62 39.88
C LEU A 16 -4.21 24.16 39.40
N VAL A 17 -3.26 23.97 40.31
CA VAL A 17 -1.91 23.47 39.96
C VAL A 17 -1.98 22.07 39.37
N VAL A 18 -2.82 21.18 39.94
CA VAL A 18 -2.96 19.81 39.43
C VAL A 18 -3.54 19.78 38.02
N ILE A 19 -4.61 20.53 37.76
CA ILE A 19 -5.18 20.59 36.41
C ILE A 19 -4.20 21.24 35.43
N ALA A 20 -3.41 22.22 35.86
CA ALA A 20 -2.39 22.86 35.02
C ALA A 20 -1.30 21.84 34.63
N ILE A 21 -0.82 21.03 35.58
CA ILE A 21 0.16 19.98 35.29
C ILE A 21 -0.42 18.92 34.34
N ILE A 22 -1.65 18.46 34.59
CA ILE A 22 -2.33 17.50 33.70
C ILE A 22 -2.49 18.07 32.29
N ALA A 23 -2.88 19.34 32.17
CA ALA A 23 -3.03 20.01 30.88
C ALA A 23 -1.70 20.08 30.11
N ILE A 24 -0.59 20.39 30.79
CA ILE A 24 0.75 20.41 30.17
C ILE A 24 1.16 19.01 29.71
N LEU A 25 0.98 18.00 30.56
CA LEU A 25 1.32 16.61 30.22
C LEU A 25 0.49 16.10 29.05
N ALA A 26 -0.81 16.34 29.05
CA ALA A 26 -1.73 15.93 27.99
C ALA A 26 -1.38 16.62 26.66
N ALA A 27 -1.04 17.92 26.68
CA ALA A 27 -0.65 18.68 25.50
C ALA A 27 0.58 18.09 24.78
N ILE A 28 1.55 17.53 25.52
CA ILE A 28 2.72 16.87 24.94
C ILE A 28 2.40 15.43 24.52
N LEU A 29 1.60 14.72 25.32
CA LEU A 29 1.33 13.30 25.10
C LEU A 29 0.44 13.03 23.87
N PHE A 30 -0.56 13.88 23.61
CA PHE A 30 -1.48 13.68 22.47
C PHE A 30 -0.80 13.66 21.09
N PRO A 31 0.05 14.64 20.70
CA PRO A 31 0.70 14.61 19.39
C PRO A 31 1.68 13.43 19.26
N VAL A 32 2.37 13.07 20.34
CA VAL A 32 3.29 11.91 20.36
C VAL A 32 2.52 10.60 20.19
N PHE A 33 1.41 10.43 20.91
CA PHE A 33 0.57 9.24 20.82
C PHE A 33 -0.01 9.05 19.42
N GLY A 34 -0.45 10.13 18.77
CA GLY A 34 -0.93 10.09 17.38
C GLY A 34 0.13 9.54 16.41
N ARG A 35 1.36 10.08 16.48
CA ARG A 35 2.48 9.59 15.65
C ARG A 35 2.87 8.15 15.97
N ALA A 36 2.89 7.77 17.25
CA ALA A 36 3.20 6.40 17.67
C ALA A 36 2.16 5.40 17.14
N ARG A 37 0.87 5.74 17.22
CA ARG A 37 -0.22 4.93 16.67
C ARG A 37 -0.09 4.77 15.15
N GLU A 38 0.24 5.84 14.45
CA GLU A 38 0.39 5.79 12.99
C GLU A 38 1.62 4.97 12.57
N ASN A 39 2.73 5.07 13.30
CA ASN A 39 3.89 4.20 13.08
C ASN A 39 3.53 2.71 13.26
N ALA A 40 2.73 2.37 14.27
CA ALA A 40 2.27 0.99 14.48
C ALA A 40 1.38 0.49 13.33
N ARG A 41 0.50 1.35 12.81
CA ARG A 41 -0.32 1.03 11.62
C ARG A 41 0.54 0.84 10.38
N ARG A 42 1.54 1.71 10.15
CA ARG A 42 2.51 1.56 9.06
C ARG A 42 3.24 0.23 9.14
N SER A 43 3.75 -0.16 10.31
CA SER A 43 4.40 -1.47 10.52
C SER A 43 3.45 -2.63 10.23
N SER A 44 2.17 -2.49 10.55
CA SER A 44 1.15 -3.48 10.21
C SER A 44 0.93 -3.57 8.69
N CYS A 45 0.84 -2.43 7.98
CA CYS A 45 0.73 -2.43 6.51
C CYS A 45 1.98 -3.01 5.83
N GLN A 46 3.17 -2.82 6.40
CA GLN A 46 4.40 -3.47 5.93
C GLN A 46 4.35 -4.99 6.10
N SER A 47 3.87 -5.47 7.26
CA SER A 47 3.71 -6.92 7.50
C SER A 47 2.70 -7.56 6.55
N ASN A 48 1.61 -6.85 6.26
CA ASN A 48 0.64 -7.26 5.24
C ASN A 48 1.29 -7.36 3.85
N LEU A 49 2.01 -6.34 3.40
CA LEU A 49 2.73 -6.37 2.12
C LEU A 49 3.78 -7.49 2.07
N LYS A 50 4.42 -7.81 3.19
CA LYS A 50 5.34 -8.94 3.28
C LYS A 50 4.65 -10.27 3.08
N GLN A 51 3.49 -10.48 3.70
CA GLN A 51 2.68 -11.69 3.47
C GLN A 51 2.16 -11.76 2.04
N ILE A 52 1.76 -10.63 1.45
CA ILE A 52 1.40 -10.52 0.03
C ILE A 52 2.58 -10.93 -0.86
N GLY A 53 3.77 -10.38 -0.59
CA GLY A 53 4.99 -10.70 -1.34
C GLY A 53 5.35 -12.17 -1.27
N LEU A 54 5.25 -12.80 -0.10
CA LEU A 54 5.43 -14.24 0.03
C LEU A 54 4.43 -15.03 -0.82
N GLY A 55 3.16 -14.63 -0.83
CA GLY A 55 2.13 -15.25 -1.67
C GLY A 55 2.41 -15.09 -3.16
N ILE A 56 2.86 -13.91 -3.60
CA ILE A 56 3.29 -13.67 -4.98
C ILE A 56 4.48 -14.55 -5.33
N MET A 57 5.49 -14.64 -4.47
CA MET A 57 6.68 -15.46 -4.75
C MET A 57 6.40 -16.96 -4.79
N GLN A 58 5.46 -17.45 -3.98
CA GLN A 58 4.99 -18.83 -4.07
C GLN A 58 4.23 -19.07 -5.38
N TYR A 59 3.33 -18.17 -5.77
CA TYR A 59 2.69 -18.22 -7.08
C TYR A 59 3.71 -18.25 -8.21
N THR A 60 4.70 -17.35 -8.19
CA THR A 60 5.72 -17.27 -9.23
C THR A 60 6.50 -18.57 -9.39
N GLN A 61 6.78 -19.28 -8.29
CA GLN A 61 7.44 -20.60 -8.32
C GLN A 61 6.58 -21.67 -8.98
N ASP A 62 5.27 -21.66 -8.73
CA ASP A 62 4.34 -22.67 -9.25
C ASP A 62 3.93 -22.41 -10.72
N TYR A 63 4.16 -21.21 -11.24
CA TYR A 63 3.69 -20.75 -12.56
C TYR A 63 4.84 -20.33 -13.49
N ASP A 64 5.80 -21.23 -13.74
CA ASP A 64 6.91 -21.06 -14.69
C ASP A 64 7.73 -19.76 -14.50
N GLU A 65 7.98 -19.40 -13.24
CA GLU A 65 8.70 -18.17 -12.87
C GLU A 65 8.03 -16.89 -13.37
N LYS A 66 6.71 -16.90 -13.59
CA LYS A 66 5.93 -15.73 -14.01
C LYS A 66 5.18 -15.11 -12.86
N PHE A 67 5.26 -13.80 -12.75
CA PHE A 67 4.46 -13.02 -11.82
C PHE A 67 2.98 -13.07 -12.21
N PRO A 68 2.05 -12.90 -11.24
CA PRO A 68 0.64 -12.86 -11.54
C PRO A 68 0.31 -11.67 -12.45
N ARG A 69 -0.68 -11.83 -13.33
CA ARG A 69 -1.25 -10.70 -14.05
C ARG A 69 -2.11 -9.87 -13.11
N SER A 70 -2.25 -8.56 -13.33
CA SER A 70 -3.17 -7.73 -12.54
C SER A 70 -4.62 -8.22 -12.63
N ARG A 71 -5.01 -8.76 -13.80
CA ARG A 71 -6.23 -9.53 -14.02
C ARG A 71 -5.94 -10.85 -14.71
N THR A 72 -6.61 -11.91 -14.27
CA THR A 72 -6.53 -13.24 -14.87
C THR A 72 -7.93 -13.77 -15.17
N GLN A 73 -8.10 -14.37 -16.35
CA GLN A 73 -9.35 -15.01 -16.73
C GLN A 73 -9.40 -16.45 -16.19
N ASN A 74 -10.62 -16.94 -15.93
CA ASN A 74 -10.90 -18.32 -15.56
C ASN A 74 -10.23 -18.78 -14.25
N VAL A 75 -10.07 -17.89 -13.27
CA VAL A 75 -9.58 -18.28 -11.94
C VAL A 75 -10.73 -18.88 -11.13
N GLN A 76 -10.53 -20.10 -10.63
CA GLN A 76 -11.52 -20.78 -9.82
C GLN A 76 -11.53 -20.28 -8.37
N HIS A 77 -12.69 -19.85 -7.87
CA HIS A 77 -12.90 -19.49 -6.47
C HIS A 77 -14.22 -20.04 -5.97
N ASN A 78 -14.24 -20.72 -4.82
CA ASN A 78 -15.46 -21.31 -4.23
C ASN A 78 -16.29 -22.16 -5.22
N GLY A 79 -15.63 -22.83 -6.17
CA GLY A 79 -16.30 -23.65 -7.19
C GLY A 79 -16.78 -22.89 -8.43
N PHE A 80 -16.58 -21.57 -8.51
CA PHE A 80 -16.97 -20.73 -9.64
C PHE A 80 -15.79 -20.25 -10.48
N ASN A 81 -16.01 -20.09 -11.79
CA ASN A 81 -15.01 -19.56 -12.72
C ASN A 81 -15.15 -18.04 -12.84
N ASN A 82 -14.09 -17.32 -12.50
CA ASN A 82 -14.05 -15.86 -12.60
C ASN A 82 -13.43 -15.43 -13.91
N ALA A 83 -14.24 -14.84 -14.79
CA ALA A 83 -13.77 -14.32 -16.08
C ALA A 83 -12.83 -13.11 -15.95
N ASP A 84 -12.77 -12.50 -14.76
CA ASP A 84 -12.00 -11.28 -14.52
C ASP A 84 -11.52 -11.19 -13.06
N ALA A 85 -10.64 -12.11 -12.67
CA ALA A 85 -10.13 -12.21 -11.31
C ALA A 85 -8.94 -11.26 -11.08
N PRO A 86 -8.95 -10.46 -10.00
CA PRO A 86 -7.80 -9.63 -9.65
C PRO A 86 -6.62 -10.49 -9.18
N TRP A 87 -5.39 -9.98 -9.32
CA TRP A 87 -4.17 -10.67 -8.87
C TRP A 87 -4.22 -11.18 -7.43
N HIS A 88 -4.95 -10.46 -6.57
CA HIS A 88 -5.19 -10.85 -5.19
C HIS A 88 -5.82 -12.26 -5.09
N LEU A 89 -6.79 -12.58 -5.96
CA LEU A 89 -7.46 -13.87 -6.01
C LEU A 89 -6.52 -14.96 -6.55
N THR A 90 -5.70 -14.61 -7.53
CA THR A 90 -4.68 -15.50 -8.08
C THR A 90 -3.68 -15.97 -7.01
N ILE A 91 -3.31 -15.11 -6.06
CA ILE A 91 -2.40 -15.47 -4.97
C ILE A 91 -3.10 -15.97 -3.69
N TYR A 92 -4.43 -15.91 -3.63
CA TYR A 92 -5.19 -16.28 -2.44
C TYR A 92 -4.93 -17.72 -1.94
N PRO A 93 -4.73 -18.74 -2.80
CA PRO A 93 -4.40 -20.11 -2.34
C PRO A 93 -3.15 -20.18 -1.46
N TYR A 94 -2.20 -19.25 -1.63
CA TYR A 94 -0.95 -19.15 -0.88
C TYR A 94 -1.10 -18.35 0.41
N VAL A 95 -1.90 -17.28 0.35
CA VAL A 95 -2.10 -16.35 1.48
C VAL A 95 -3.15 -16.85 2.47
N LYS A 96 -4.29 -17.35 1.98
CA LYS A 96 -5.43 -17.86 2.75
C LYS A 96 -6.01 -16.89 3.79
N SER A 97 -5.83 -15.59 3.60
CA SER A 97 -6.34 -14.56 4.50
C SER A 97 -6.68 -13.27 3.76
N TYR A 98 -7.96 -12.88 3.76
CA TYR A 98 -8.39 -11.62 3.14
C TYR A 98 -8.01 -10.37 3.95
N GLN A 99 -7.82 -10.54 5.26
CA GLN A 99 -7.57 -9.42 6.18
C GLN A 99 -6.26 -8.70 5.86
N ILE A 100 -5.29 -9.42 5.27
CA ILE A 100 -4.00 -8.83 4.92
C ILE A 100 -4.12 -7.82 3.78
N TYR A 101 -5.20 -7.84 3.00
CA TYR A 101 -5.42 -6.87 1.93
C TYR A 101 -5.94 -5.52 2.43
N LYS A 102 -6.15 -5.34 3.74
CA LYS A 102 -6.52 -4.07 4.38
C LYS A 102 -5.32 -3.41 5.05
N CYS A 103 -4.99 -2.19 4.65
CA CYS A 103 -4.07 -1.35 5.41
C CYS A 103 -4.83 -0.67 6.56
N PRO A 104 -4.37 -0.78 7.83
CA PRO A 104 -5.05 -0.16 8.98
C PRO A 104 -5.16 1.37 8.96
N SER A 105 -4.37 2.08 8.15
CA SER A 105 -4.48 3.54 7.99
C SER A 105 -5.45 3.96 6.89
N ASN A 106 -5.82 3.04 5.99
CA ASN A 106 -6.82 3.31 4.98
C ASN A 106 -8.22 3.25 5.65
N SER A 107 -8.86 4.40 5.79
CA SER A 107 -10.18 4.53 6.44
C SER A 107 -11.36 4.15 5.54
N THR A 108 -11.12 3.92 4.25
CA THR A 108 -12.17 3.58 3.27
C THR A 108 -12.78 2.22 3.58
N THR A 109 -14.10 2.17 3.71
CA THR A 109 -14.87 0.92 3.90
C THR A 109 -15.23 0.23 2.60
N GLY A 110 -14.97 0.89 1.47
CA GLY A 110 -15.10 0.33 0.14
C GLY A 110 -14.37 -1.00 0.04
N MET A 111 -15.11 -1.99 -0.46
CA MET A 111 -14.57 -3.29 -0.80
C MET A 111 -14.82 -3.52 -2.29
N ILE A 112 -13.98 -4.31 -2.94
CA ILE A 112 -14.10 -4.60 -4.37
C ILE A 112 -14.64 -5.99 -4.53
N LYS A 113 -15.57 -6.16 -5.48
CA LYS A 113 -16.06 -7.48 -5.86
C LYS A 113 -14.87 -8.35 -6.25
N TRP A 114 -14.73 -9.43 -5.52
CA TRP A 114 -13.67 -10.42 -5.63
C TRP A 114 -13.94 -11.40 -6.77
N THR A 115 -15.22 -11.65 -7.02
CA THR A 115 -15.75 -12.63 -7.96
C THR A 115 -16.95 -12.08 -8.72
N ASN A 116 -17.19 -12.62 -9.92
CA ASN A 116 -18.40 -12.37 -10.72
C ASN A 116 -19.44 -13.50 -10.57
N ASP A 117 -19.26 -14.37 -9.58
CA ASP A 117 -20.03 -15.59 -9.35
C ASP A 117 -21.34 -15.38 -8.57
N GLY A 118 -21.69 -14.14 -8.24
CA GLY A 118 -22.90 -13.81 -7.49
C GLY A 118 -22.81 -14.08 -5.98
N THR A 119 -21.70 -14.61 -5.46
CA THR A 119 -21.48 -14.77 -4.00
C THR A 119 -21.38 -13.43 -3.28
N GLY A 120 -20.98 -12.39 -4.02
CA GLY A 120 -20.79 -11.05 -3.48
C GLY A 120 -19.56 -10.95 -2.59
N ASP A 121 -18.60 -11.89 -2.71
CA ASP A 121 -17.31 -11.84 -2.03
C ASP A 121 -16.60 -10.52 -2.36
N LYS A 122 -15.96 -9.91 -1.35
CA LYS A 122 -15.27 -8.64 -1.52
C LYS A 122 -13.96 -8.58 -0.76
N ILE A 123 -13.00 -7.85 -1.32
CA ILE A 123 -11.72 -7.56 -0.67
C ILE A 123 -11.52 -6.07 -0.36
N PRO A 124 -10.77 -5.77 0.71
CA PRO A 124 -10.36 -4.40 1.01
C PRO A 124 -9.50 -3.73 -0.08
N ARG A 125 -9.63 -2.40 -0.18
CA ARG A 125 -9.04 -1.53 -1.22
C ARG A 125 -7.76 -0.85 -0.76
N SER A 126 -6.74 -1.59 -0.35
CA SER A 126 -5.54 -0.97 0.23
C SER A 126 -4.23 -1.22 -0.49
N TYR A 127 -4.20 -2.16 -1.44
CA TYR A 127 -2.99 -2.50 -2.19
C TYR A 127 -3.36 -2.70 -3.66
N VAL A 128 -2.54 -2.16 -4.56
CA VAL A 128 -2.71 -2.29 -6.01
C VAL A 128 -1.37 -2.64 -6.64
N SER A 129 -1.40 -3.28 -7.81
CA SER A 129 -0.18 -3.61 -8.53
C SER A 129 0.47 -2.39 -9.16
N ALA A 130 1.73 -2.55 -9.55
CA ALA A 130 2.48 -1.56 -10.29
C ALA A 130 1.91 -1.41 -11.70
N HIS A 131 1.05 -0.39 -11.84
CA HIS A 131 0.52 0.21 -13.04
C HIS A 131 -0.05 -0.67 -14.18
N ASN A 132 -0.73 -0.04 -15.15
CA ASN A 132 -1.20 -0.70 -16.37
C ASN A 132 -0.27 -0.48 -17.55
N ASN A 133 -0.62 -1.06 -18.69
CA ASN A 133 0.13 -1.01 -19.94
C ASN A 133 0.04 0.37 -20.63
N GLU A 134 0.36 1.45 -19.89
CA GLU A 134 0.48 2.85 -20.33
C GLU A 134 1.98 3.24 -20.39
N PRO A 135 2.77 2.65 -21.31
CA PRO A 135 4.22 2.81 -21.32
C PRO A 135 4.66 4.27 -21.49
N ALA A 136 3.87 5.11 -22.17
CA ALA A 136 4.12 6.54 -22.32
C ALA A 136 4.20 7.28 -20.97
N PHE A 137 3.42 6.87 -19.97
CA PHE A 137 3.42 7.49 -18.64
C PHE A 137 4.44 6.82 -17.70
N TRP A 138 4.53 5.49 -17.72
CA TRP A 138 5.36 4.73 -16.78
C TRP A 138 6.80 4.51 -17.27
N GLY A 139 7.10 4.94 -18.48
CA GLY A 139 8.39 4.76 -19.13
C GLY A 139 8.64 3.34 -19.63
N GLY A 140 7.71 2.42 -19.42
CA GLY A 140 7.86 1.02 -19.79
C GLY A 140 6.73 0.17 -19.25
N ARG A 141 6.92 -1.15 -19.34
CA ARG A 141 5.92 -2.13 -18.88
C ARG A 141 6.09 -2.44 -17.39
N GLY A 142 4.99 -2.53 -16.67
CA GLY A 142 4.95 -2.90 -15.26
C GLY A 142 5.13 -4.41 -15.06
N LEU A 143 5.32 -4.84 -13.83
CA LEU A 143 5.52 -6.26 -13.54
C LEU A 143 4.22 -7.08 -13.61
N LEU A 144 3.15 -6.54 -13.02
CA LEU A 144 1.85 -7.19 -12.88
C LEU A 144 0.85 -6.42 -13.75
N THR A 145 0.81 -6.70 -15.06
CA THR A 145 -0.12 -6.05 -16.02
C THR A 145 -1.26 -6.98 -16.45
N ASN A 146 -2.28 -6.44 -17.11
CA ASN A 146 -3.46 -7.22 -17.52
C ASN A 146 -3.15 -8.20 -18.65
N ASP A 147 -2.46 -7.73 -19.68
CA ASP A 147 -2.24 -8.52 -20.89
C ASP A 147 -0.97 -9.38 -20.80
N TYR A 148 -0.14 -9.13 -19.80
CA TYR A 148 1.18 -9.70 -19.72
C TYR A 148 1.61 -10.04 -18.29
N ALA A 149 2.14 -11.25 -18.13
CA ALA A 149 2.80 -11.74 -16.93
C ALA A 149 4.31 -11.69 -17.16
N ALA A 150 5.01 -10.78 -16.47
CA ALA A 150 6.47 -10.73 -16.53
C ALA A 150 7.08 -11.98 -15.94
N SER A 151 8.15 -12.49 -16.56
CA SER A 151 8.95 -13.57 -15.97
C SER A 151 10.03 -12.99 -15.08
N LEU A 152 10.47 -13.77 -14.10
CA LEU A 152 11.60 -13.42 -13.25
C LEU A 152 12.87 -13.15 -14.07
N ALA A 153 13.07 -13.88 -15.16
CA ALA A 153 14.19 -13.69 -16.08
C ALA A 153 14.15 -12.38 -16.89
N GLU A 154 13.00 -11.72 -16.99
CA GLU A 154 12.91 -10.40 -17.64
C GLU A 154 13.41 -9.27 -16.75
N LEU A 155 13.39 -9.47 -15.43
CA LEU A 155 13.76 -8.44 -14.48
C LEU A 155 15.27 -8.22 -14.44
N GLU A 156 15.68 -7.06 -14.95
CA GLU A 156 17.07 -6.62 -14.84
C GLU A 156 17.40 -6.14 -13.41
N TYR A 157 16.40 -5.57 -12.70
CA TYR A 157 16.60 -4.94 -11.38
C TYR A 157 15.55 -5.37 -10.34
N VAL A 158 15.60 -6.63 -9.90
CA VAL A 158 14.64 -7.21 -8.94
C VAL A 158 14.49 -6.41 -7.63
N ALA A 159 15.56 -5.81 -7.12
CA ALA A 159 15.55 -5.07 -5.86
C ALA A 159 15.04 -3.63 -5.99
N THR A 160 14.69 -3.17 -7.19
CA THR A 160 14.20 -1.80 -7.41
C THR A 160 12.91 -1.75 -8.20
N THR A 161 12.46 -2.85 -8.81
CA THR A 161 11.16 -2.90 -9.47
C THR A 161 10.04 -3.07 -8.45
N ILE A 162 9.09 -2.15 -8.43
CA ILE A 162 7.89 -2.20 -7.59
C ILE A 162 6.91 -3.23 -8.15
N MET A 163 6.35 -4.07 -7.29
CA MET A 163 5.27 -5.00 -7.63
C MET A 163 3.90 -4.47 -7.21
N VAL A 164 3.82 -3.98 -5.98
CA VAL A 164 2.59 -3.60 -5.30
C VAL A 164 2.90 -2.41 -4.41
N GLY A 165 1.97 -1.49 -4.25
CA GLY A 165 2.04 -0.59 -3.12
C GLY A 165 0.69 -0.11 -2.66
N GLU A 166 0.72 0.75 -1.65
CA GLU A 166 -0.48 1.14 -0.93
C GLU A 166 -1.32 2.14 -1.70
N HIS A 167 -2.62 1.90 -1.69
CA HIS A 167 -3.61 2.77 -2.34
C HIS A 167 -4.69 3.20 -1.33
N VAL A 168 -5.28 4.37 -1.59
CA VAL A 168 -6.53 4.80 -0.95
C VAL A 168 -7.66 5.02 -1.95
N ASN A 169 -8.76 4.33 -1.70
CA ASN A 169 -10.07 4.67 -2.27
C ASN A 169 -10.18 4.54 -3.79
N ARG A 170 -9.72 3.42 -4.39
CA ARG A 170 -10.07 3.04 -5.78
C ARG A 170 -11.24 2.08 -5.83
N ASP A 171 -12.12 2.21 -6.81
CA ASP A 171 -13.22 1.27 -7.06
C ASP A 171 -12.80 -0.06 -7.70
N ASP A 172 -11.52 -0.19 -8.06
CA ASP A 172 -10.97 -1.29 -8.86
C ASP A 172 -9.53 -1.63 -8.38
N PRO A 173 -9.15 -2.88 -8.07
CA PRO A 173 -7.99 -3.20 -7.21
C PRO A 173 -6.72 -3.45 -8.02
N GLU A 174 -6.76 -3.14 -9.31
CA GLU A 174 -5.79 -3.72 -10.22
C GLU A 174 -4.43 -3.06 -10.07
N TYR A 175 -4.35 -1.75 -10.33
CA TYR A 175 -3.11 -1.03 -10.57
C TYR A 175 -3.31 0.48 -10.45
N TRP A 176 -2.22 1.28 -10.49
CA TRP A 176 -2.32 2.72 -10.75
C TRP A 176 -2.40 3.02 -12.26
N ALA A 177 -3.50 3.59 -12.75
CA ALA A 177 -3.70 3.74 -14.20
C ALA A 177 -2.93 4.94 -14.79
N ASN A 178 -3.03 6.10 -14.11
CA ASN A 178 -2.47 7.36 -14.58
C ASN A 178 -2.37 8.35 -13.41
N TYR A 179 -1.91 9.58 -13.68
CA TYR A 179 -1.72 10.62 -12.68
C TYR A 179 -2.97 10.96 -11.86
N ASN A 180 -4.19 10.79 -12.38
CA ASN A 180 -5.43 11.07 -11.62
C ASN A 180 -5.74 10.00 -10.56
N ASP A 181 -5.13 8.82 -10.71
CA ASP A 181 -5.39 7.65 -9.89
C ASP A 181 -4.26 7.31 -8.92
N MET A 182 -3.11 7.98 -9.03
CA MET A 182 -2.01 7.83 -8.08
C MET A 182 -2.40 8.42 -6.72
N ARG A 183 -3.07 7.61 -5.90
CA ARG A 183 -3.47 7.93 -4.53
C ARG A 183 -2.85 6.90 -3.61
N MET A 184 -2.23 7.36 -2.53
CA MET A 184 -1.49 6.51 -1.62
C MET A 184 -1.96 6.75 -0.18
N THR A 185 -1.85 5.74 0.68
CA THR A 185 -2.29 5.82 2.09
C THR A 185 -1.48 6.83 2.90
N ASN A 186 -0.25 7.09 2.48
CA ASN A 186 0.65 8.08 3.04
C ASN A 186 0.76 8.06 4.58
N HIS A 187 1.50 7.07 5.08
CA HIS A 187 1.91 6.98 6.47
C HIS A 187 2.97 8.04 6.82
N LEU A 188 2.51 9.20 7.31
CA LEU A 188 3.39 10.29 7.80
C LEU A 188 4.36 10.82 6.72
N GLY A 189 3.90 10.99 5.49
CA GLY A 189 4.73 11.46 4.37
C GLY A 189 5.43 10.34 3.59
N THR A 190 5.15 9.07 3.89
CA THR A 190 5.75 7.90 3.22
C THR A 190 4.70 6.86 2.83
N THR A 191 4.96 6.13 1.76
CA THR A 191 4.13 5.02 1.27
C THR A 191 4.96 3.74 1.33
N ASN A 192 4.35 2.62 1.71
CA ASN A 192 4.99 1.31 1.61
C ASN A 192 4.83 0.73 0.21
N PHE A 193 5.95 0.26 -0.34
CA PHE A 193 6.01 -0.44 -1.60
C PHE A 193 6.65 -1.81 -1.38
N LEU A 194 6.09 -2.82 -2.04
CA LEU A 194 6.63 -4.16 -2.17
C LEU A 194 7.39 -4.25 -3.49
N PHE A 195 8.62 -4.75 -3.43
CA PHE A 195 9.53 -4.90 -4.56
C PHE A 195 9.63 -6.35 -5.03
N ALA A 196 10.14 -6.56 -6.24
CA ALA A 196 10.13 -7.85 -6.92
C ALA A 196 10.95 -8.94 -6.23
N ASP A 197 11.93 -8.58 -5.40
CA ASP A 197 12.68 -9.49 -4.52
C ASP A 197 11.94 -9.83 -3.21
N GLY A 198 10.72 -9.32 -3.01
CA GLY A 198 9.91 -9.51 -1.81
C GLY A 198 10.25 -8.56 -0.65
N HIS A 199 11.16 -7.61 -0.83
CA HIS A 199 11.40 -6.59 0.20
C HIS A 199 10.29 -5.52 0.21
N VAL A 200 10.04 -4.94 1.38
CA VAL A 200 9.05 -3.88 1.55
C VAL A 200 9.76 -2.67 2.12
N LYS A 201 9.51 -1.49 1.55
CA LYS A 201 10.16 -0.25 1.94
C LYS A 201 9.15 0.88 2.03
N ALA A 202 9.18 1.61 3.14
CA ALA A 202 8.52 2.91 3.25
C ALA A 202 9.40 3.97 2.60
N MET A 203 8.86 4.73 1.65
CA MET A 203 9.57 5.83 1.02
C MET A 203 8.63 6.92 0.54
N LYS A 204 9.17 8.12 0.33
CA LYS A 204 8.43 9.20 -0.33
C LYS A 204 8.10 8.76 -1.76
N PRO A 205 6.87 8.97 -2.24
CA PRO A 205 6.48 8.58 -3.60
C PRO A 205 7.44 9.10 -4.67
N ILE A 206 7.89 10.35 -4.58
CA ILE A 206 8.85 10.93 -5.54
C ILE A 206 10.15 10.13 -5.68
N ASN A 207 10.62 9.48 -4.61
CA ASN A 207 11.86 8.70 -4.63
C ASN A 207 11.72 7.37 -5.41
N THR A 208 10.51 7.02 -5.84
CA THR A 208 10.27 5.87 -6.73
C THR A 208 10.48 6.21 -8.20
N GLY A 209 10.53 7.51 -8.54
CA GLY A 209 10.82 7.98 -9.90
C GLY A 209 12.22 8.57 -10.07
N THR A 210 12.99 8.76 -9.00
CA THR A 210 14.35 9.36 -9.06
C THR A 210 15.25 8.81 -7.95
N PRO A 211 16.54 8.48 -8.21
CA PRO A 211 17.27 8.69 -9.48
C PRO A 211 16.94 7.67 -10.58
N ILE A 212 16.20 6.60 -10.25
CA ILE A 212 15.77 5.57 -11.18
C ILE A 212 14.24 5.43 -11.19
N ASN A 213 13.68 5.02 -12.32
CA ASN A 213 12.26 4.75 -12.46
C ASN A 213 11.93 3.34 -11.97
N MET A 214 11.42 3.21 -10.75
CA MET A 214 11.15 1.92 -10.10
C MET A 214 9.86 1.23 -10.57
N TRP A 215 9.13 1.84 -11.51
CA TRP A 215 7.77 1.44 -11.85
C TRP A 215 7.71 0.35 -12.93
N ASN A 216 8.75 0.20 -13.76
CA ASN A 216 8.76 -0.74 -14.87
C ASN A 216 9.88 -1.79 -14.75
N VAL A 217 9.78 -2.86 -15.54
CA VAL A 217 10.65 -4.06 -15.47
C VAL A 217 12.14 -3.80 -15.78
N LYS A 218 12.47 -2.70 -16.44
CA LYS A 218 13.83 -2.36 -16.90
C LYS A 218 14.37 -1.05 -16.32
N ASN A 219 13.62 -0.43 -15.41
CA ASN A 219 13.86 0.92 -14.89
C ASN A 219 14.03 2.02 -15.96
N THR A 220 13.39 1.87 -17.13
CA THR A 220 13.48 2.78 -18.28
C THR A 220 12.92 4.17 -17.96
N THR A 221 13.50 5.23 -18.53
CA THR A 221 13.12 6.63 -18.24
C THR A 221 11.80 7.04 -18.92
N ALA A 222 11.57 6.54 -20.13
CA ALA A 222 10.49 6.85 -21.04
C ALA A 222 10.21 5.66 -21.97
N GLU A 223 9.04 5.66 -22.61
CA GLU A 223 8.65 4.60 -23.54
C GLU A 223 9.70 4.35 -24.63
N ALA A 224 9.99 3.06 -24.87
CA ALA A 224 10.93 2.58 -25.88
C ALA A 224 12.40 3.01 -25.69
N ASP A 225 12.76 3.61 -24.56
CA ASP A 225 14.17 3.70 -24.18
C ASP A 225 14.69 2.38 -23.61
N ALA A 226 16.01 2.22 -23.63
CA ALA A 226 16.70 1.08 -23.04
C ALA A 226 17.60 1.48 -21.87
N ASN A 227 17.53 2.74 -21.43
CA ASN A 227 18.49 3.29 -20.48
C ASN A 227 17.81 3.43 -19.11
N PRO A 228 18.41 2.89 -18.04
CA PRO A 228 17.92 3.14 -16.69
C PRO A 228 18.16 4.60 -16.32
N GLY A 229 17.20 5.21 -15.63
CA GLY A 229 17.31 6.60 -15.20
C GLY A 229 16.03 7.14 -14.59
N PRO A 230 15.94 8.46 -14.35
CA PRO A 230 14.77 9.04 -13.70
C PRO A 230 13.54 8.88 -14.59
N ALA A 231 12.38 8.72 -13.97
CA ALA A 231 11.11 8.71 -14.66
C ALA A 231 10.88 10.02 -15.45
N ASN A 232 10.03 9.95 -16.47
CA ASN A 232 9.61 11.14 -17.21
C ASN A 232 8.98 12.22 -16.30
N THR A 233 8.92 13.44 -16.82
CA THR A 233 8.41 14.61 -16.09
C THR A 233 6.95 14.46 -15.64
N ASN A 234 6.12 13.74 -16.39
CA ASN A 234 4.72 13.53 -16.05
C ASN A 234 4.56 12.65 -14.80
N LEU A 235 5.28 11.53 -14.73
CA LEU A 235 5.28 10.65 -13.57
C LEU A 235 5.91 11.33 -12.36
N LEU A 236 7.03 12.05 -12.54
CA LEU A 236 7.65 12.82 -11.46
C LEU A 236 6.71 13.91 -10.91
N SER A 237 5.98 14.60 -11.79
CA SER A 237 4.97 15.59 -11.39
C SER A 237 3.85 14.94 -10.56
N ALA A 238 3.32 13.80 -11.02
CA ALA A 238 2.28 13.06 -10.29
C ALA A 238 2.77 12.60 -8.91
N LEU A 239 3.95 12.00 -8.83
CA LEU A 239 4.55 11.55 -7.57
C LEU A 239 4.84 12.70 -6.59
N SER A 240 5.20 13.87 -7.10
CA SER A 240 5.41 15.08 -6.29
C SER A 240 4.10 15.61 -5.70
N GLN A 241 3.02 15.63 -6.49
CA GLN A 241 1.71 16.10 -6.04
C GLN A 241 1.14 15.25 -4.89
N ILE A 242 1.37 13.93 -4.93
CA ILE A 242 0.96 13.02 -3.84
C ILE A 242 1.66 13.41 -2.54
N GLN A 243 2.94 13.77 -2.60
CA GLN A 243 3.69 14.16 -1.40
C GLN A 243 3.17 15.47 -0.79
N THR A 244 2.62 16.38 -1.59
CA THR A 244 2.14 17.69 -1.11
C THR A 244 0.72 17.66 -0.53
N ASN A 245 -0.09 16.66 -0.90
CA ASN A 245 -1.51 16.60 -0.52
C ASN A 245 -1.77 16.12 0.92
N ASP A 246 -0.74 15.70 1.66
CA ASP A 246 -0.85 15.17 3.04
C ASP A 246 -0.36 16.15 4.13
N VAL A 247 -0.37 17.45 3.84
CA VAL A 247 -0.22 18.51 4.87
C VAL A 247 -1.57 19.14 5.15
N LYS A 248 -2.53 18.35 5.68
CA LYS A 248 -3.72 18.88 6.37
C LYS A 248 -4.11 17.99 7.54
#